data_AF-A0A2V5MPL8-F1
#
_entry.id   AF-A0A2V5MPL8-F1
#
_cell.length_a   1.000
_cell.length_b   1.000
_cell.length_c   1.000
_cell.angle_alpha   90.00
_cell.angle_beta   90.00
_cell.angle_gamma   90.00
#
_symmetry.space_group_name_H-M   'P 1'
#
loop_
_entity.id
_entity.type
_entity.pdbx_description
1 polymer ?
#
loop_
_entity_poly.entity_id
_entity_poly.type
_entity_poly.pdbx_seq_one_letter_code
_entity_poly.pdbx_strand_id
1 'polypeptide(L)'
;MTWDGGLLDGVFIHNNTFFWNPPVEGPPAKMTETEFGGSRSNSVINNVIYSTVPSMIHSGAGIKFQHNLYWYPGDSLPKWSYGGREHVGLTSYRAAAKDELFIEPKLDWLLRPLAGSQAIGRGLRVPDPGSQDAFGAPLLPGKPPDIGAIHWPTSVAEATRNRSPGVSSVTFRAQSPNLRFAP
;
A
#
# COMPACT_ATOMS: atom_id res chain seq x y z
N MET A 1 7.96 -9.76 -5.20
CA MET A 1 8.03 -10.90 -4.27
C MET A 1 7.93 -12.18 -5.06
N THR A 2 8.96 -13.02 -4.95
CA THR A 2 9.07 -14.27 -5.71
C THR A 2 9.37 -15.41 -4.76
N TRP A 3 8.60 -16.49 -4.85
CA TRP A 3 8.89 -17.76 -4.17
C TRP A 3 9.01 -18.84 -5.23
N ASP A 4 10.17 -19.51 -5.22
CA ASP A 4 10.55 -20.51 -6.24
C ASP A 4 11.06 -21.75 -5.50
N GLY A 5 10.24 -22.81 -5.45
CA GLY A 5 10.60 -24.09 -4.82
C GLY A 5 10.65 -24.12 -3.28
N GLY A 6 10.02 -23.17 -2.59
CA GLY A 6 10.01 -23.09 -1.11
C GLY A 6 8.73 -23.61 -0.45
N LEU A 7 8.81 -23.95 0.85
CA LEU A 7 7.67 -24.30 1.70
C LEU A 7 7.06 -23.06 2.36
N LEU A 8 5.75 -22.86 2.22
CA LEU A 8 5.01 -21.81 2.91
C LEU A 8 3.99 -22.38 3.89
N ASP A 9 4.06 -21.92 5.16
CA ASP A 9 3.08 -22.20 6.22
C ASP A 9 2.82 -20.92 7.04
N GLY A 10 1.67 -20.26 6.78
CA GLY A 10 1.24 -19.09 7.53
C GLY A 10 1.88 -17.77 7.11
N VAL A 11 2.28 -17.63 5.84
CA VAL A 11 2.76 -16.36 5.30
C VAL A 11 1.64 -15.33 5.31
N PHE A 12 1.91 -14.17 5.90
CA PHE A 12 0.96 -13.09 6.00
C PHE A 12 1.60 -11.79 5.54
N ILE A 13 1.28 -11.36 4.31
CA ILE A 13 1.84 -10.17 3.67
C ILE A 13 0.75 -9.12 3.59
N HIS A 14 0.84 -8.10 4.44
CA HIS A 14 -0.22 -7.11 4.52
C HIS A 14 0.29 -5.69 4.63
N ASN A 15 -0.56 -4.74 4.20
CA ASN A 15 -0.31 -3.31 4.33
C ASN A 15 1.07 -2.89 3.78
N ASN A 16 1.56 -3.52 2.71
CA ASN A 16 2.76 -3.08 2.02
C ASN A 16 2.38 -2.20 0.83
N THR A 17 3.30 -1.33 0.41
CA THR A 17 3.20 -0.63 -0.87
C THR A 17 4.32 -1.12 -1.78
N PHE A 18 3.96 -1.78 -2.88
CA PHE A 18 4.89 -2.25 -3.89
C PHE A 18 4.88 -1.29 -5.08
N PHE A 19 6.06 -0.82 -5.47
CA PHE A 19 6.27 -0.13 -6.74
C PHE A 19 7.03 -1.08 -7.68
N TRP A 20 6.36 -1.54 -8.73
CA TRP A 20 6.88 -2.57 -9.62
C TRP A 20 7.10 -2.04 -11.03
N ASN A 21 8.37 -1.81 -11.38
CA ASN A 21 8.78 -1.32 -12.69
C ASN A 21 9.84 -2.23 -13.32
N PRO A 22 9.46 -3.44 -13.76
CA PRO A 22 10.42 -4.37 -14.34
C PRO A 22 10.77 -3.94 -15.78
N PRO A 23 11.99 -4.27 -16.25
CA PRO A 23 12.41 -3.97 -17.63
C PRO A 23 11.72 -4.88 -18.68
N VAL A 24 11.15 -6.00 -18.24
CA VAL A 24 10.43 -6.98 -19.06
C VAL A 24 9.14 -7.34 -18.34
N GLU A 25 8.08 -7.66 -19.09
CA GLU A 25 6.80 -8.05 -18.51
C GLU A 25 6.95 -9.26 -17.57
N GLY A 26 6.58 -9.04 -16.31
CA GLY A 26 6.52 -10.06 -15.28
C GLY A 26 5.78 -9.50 -14.06
N PRO A 27 5.06 -10.32 -13.30
CA PRO A 27 4.21 -9.83 -12.22
C PRO A 27 5.00 -9.48 -10.95
N PRO A 28 4.54 -8.50 -10.14
CA PRO A 28 5.12 -8.15 -8.85
C PRO A 28 5.09 -9.28 -7.83
N ALA A 29 4.09 -10.16 -7.93
CA ALA A 29 4.00 -11.38 -7.12
C ALA A 29 4.02 -12.60 -8.04
N LYS A 30 5.08 -13.40 -7.96
CA LYS A 30 5.23 -14.66 -8.71
C LYS A 30 5.52 -15.80 -7.75
N MET A 31 4.64 -16.78 -7.70
CA MET A 31 4.80 -18.02 -6.95
C MET A 31 4.62 -19.18 -7.91
N THR A 32 5.74 -19.76 -8.31
CA THR A 32 5.82 -20.96 -9.12
C THR A 32 6.39 -22.08 -8.26
N GLU A 33 5.89 -23.31 -8.44
CA GLU A 33 6.46 -24.49 -7.77
C GLU A 33 6.55 -24.36 -6.24
N THR A 34 5.63 -23.59 -5.64
CA THR A 34 5.60 -23.35 -4.20
C THR A 34 4.86 -24.49 -3.51
N GLU A 35 5.50 -25.12 -2.53
CA GLU A 35 4.86 -26.11 -1.69
C GLU A 35 4.14 -25.42 -0.52
N PHE A 36 2.88 -25.77 -0.31
CA PHE A 36 2.11 -25.31 0.84
C PHE A 36 2.11 -26.40 1.90
N GLY A 37 2.77 -26.14 3.02
CA GLY A 37 2.87 -27.04 4.16
C GLY A 37 2.06 -26.54 5.35
N GLY A 38 1.89 -27.41 6.34
CA GLY A 38 1.21 -27.04 7.59
C GLY A 38 -0.29 -26.80 7.45
N SER A 39 -0.87 -26.09 8.41
CA SER A 39 -2.32 -25.84 8.50
C SER A 39 -2.68 -24.36 8.54
N ARG A 40 -1.69 -23.46 8.53
CA ARG A 40 -1.94 -22.02 8.62
C ARG A 40 -2.23 -21.46 7.23
N SER A 41 -3.18 -20.53 7.18
CA SER A 41 -3.55 -19.87 5.92
C SER A 41 -2.47 -18.90 5.47
N ASN A 42 -2.13 -18.94 4.17
CA ASN A 42 -1.27 -17.95 3.54
C ASN A 42 -2.12 -16.83 2.93
N SER A 43 -1.83 -15.57 3.23
CA SER A 43 -2.65 -14.44 2.74
C SER A 43 -1.84 -13.21 2.34
N VAL A 44 -2.35 -12.50 1.34
CA VAL A 44 -1.85 -11.20 0.84
C VAL A 44 -3.00 -10.20 0.91
N ILE A 45 -2.96 -9.25 1.85
CA ILE A 45 -4.11 -8.40 2.23
C ILE A 45 -3.75 -6.92 2.34
N ASN A 46 -4.63 -6.01 1.90
CA ASN A 46 -4.46 -4.56 2.06
C ASN A 46 -3.16 -3.98 1.47
N ASN A 47 -2.54 -4.65 0.49
CA ASN A 47 -1.34 -4.09 -0.14
C ASN A 47 -1.75 -3.10 -1.23
N VAL A 48 -0.95 -2.05 -1.43
CA VAL A 48 -0.98 -1.26 -2.67
C VAL A 48 0.06 -1.83 -3.62
N ILE A 49 -0.34 -2.12 -4.86
CA ILE A 49 0.52 -2.68 -5.89
C ILE A 49 0.43 -1.77 -7.11
N TYR A 50 1.40 -0.87 -7.23
CA TYR A 50 1.62 -0.09 -8.44
C TYR A 50 2.49 -0.90 -9.40
N SER A 51 2.09 -1.01 -10.66
CA SER A 51 2.90 -1.64 -11.69
C SER A 51 2.92 -0.84 -12.99
N THR A 52 4.06 -0.86 -13.67
CA THR A 52 4.21 -0.30 -15.03
C THR A 52 3.94 -1.33 -16.14
N VAL A 53 3.64 -2.59 -15.78
CA VAL A 53 3.31 -3.68 -16.72
C VAL A 53 1.92 -4.24 -16.38
N PRO A 54 1.18 -4.84 -17.35
CA PRO A 54 -0.19 -5.29 -17.12
C PRO A 54 -0.29 -6.59 -16.32
N SER A 55 0.78 -7.38 -16.23
CA SER A 55 0.83 -8.61 -15.44
C SER A 55 0.88 -8.30 -13.94
N MET A 56 -0.17 -8.64 -13.18
CA MET A 56 -0.32 -8.27 -11.76
C MET A 56 0.10 -9.37 -10.78
N ILE A 57 -0.32 -10.61 -11.01
CA ILE A 57 0.01 -11.76 -10.14
C ILE A 57 0.20 -13.00 -11.00
N HIS A 58 1.11 -13.88 -10.57
CA HIS A 58 1.15 -15.28 -10.97
C HIS A 58 1.23 -16.14 -9.70
N SER A 59 0.15 -16.83 -9.34
CA SER A 59 0.08 -17.63 -8.11
C SER A 59 -0.92 -18.78 -8.20
N GLY A 60 -0.72 -19.84 -7.41
CA GLY A 60 -1.70 -20.89 -7.20
C GLY A 60 -2.83 -20.46 -6.24
N ALA A 61 -3.84 -21.30 -6.05
CA ALA A 61 -4.95 -21.03 -5.13
C ALA A 61 -4.60 -21.23 -3.64
N GLY A 62 -3.37 -21.67 -3.32
CA GLY A 62 -2.90 -21.88 -1.95
C GLY A 62 -2.62 -20.60 -1.17
N ILE A 63 -2.69 -19.43 -1.82
CA ILE A 63 -2.54 -18.11 -1.18
C ILE A 63 -3.80 -17.31 -1.44
N LYS A 64 -4.39 -16.80 -0.37
CA LYS A 64 -5.57 -15.95 -0.46
C LYS A 64 -5.15 -14.50 -0.69
N PHE A 65 -5.49 -13.97 -1.86
CA PHE A 65 -5.47 -12.53 -2.11
C PHE A 65 -6.80 -11.94 -1.69
N GLN A 66 -6.76 -10.86 -0.90
CA GLN A 66 -7.97 -10.14 -0.52
C GLN A 66 -7.73 -8.65 -0.32
N HIS A 67 -8.57 -7.81 -0.92
CA HIS A 67 -8.61 -6.37 -0.65
C HIS A 67 -7.28 -5.63 -0.86
N ASN A 68 -6.50 -6.07 -1.86
CA ASN A 68 -5.35 -5.33 -2.34
C ASN A 68 -5.81 -4.30 -3.37
N LEU A 69 -5.06 -3.21 -3.48
CA LEU A 69 -5.29 -2.14 -4.45
C LEU A 69 -4.22 -2.21 -5.52
N TYR A 70 -4.61 -2.66 -6.70
CA TYR A 70 -3.76 -2.69 -7.89
C TYR A 70 -3.93 -1.40 -8.69
N TRP A 71 -2.83 -0.97 -9.31
CA TRP A 71 -2.88 0.09 -10.30
C TRP A 71 -1.85 -0.13 -11.41
N TYR A 72 -2.31 -0.01 -12.64
CA TYR A 72 -1.51 -0.03 -13.85
C TYR A 72 -1.99 1.09 -14.76
N PRO A 73 -1.14 2.08 -15.10
CA PRO A 73 -1.55 3.26 -15.84
C PRO A 73 -1.52 3.10 -17.37
N GLY A 74 -1.20 1.92 -17.89
CA GLY A 74 -1.17 1.70 -19.35
C GLY A 74 -2.53 1.36 -19.96
N ASP A 75 -2.56 1.28 -21.29
CA ASP A 75 -3.82 1.25 -22.05
C ASP A 75 -4.47 -0.14 -22.14
N SER A 76 -3.74 -1.22 -21.85
CA SER A 76 -4.27 -2.58 -21.89
C SER A 76 -4.97 -2.99 -20.59
N LEU A 77 -5.82 -4.01 -20.66
CA LEU A 77 -6.38 -4.59 -19.44
C LEU A 77 -5.29 -5.30 -18.60
N PRO A 78 -5.29 -5.11 -17.27
CA PRO A 78 -4.42 -5.86 -16.38
C PRO A 78 -4.80 -7.34 -16.37
N LYS A 79 -3.83 -8.20 -16.04
CA LYS A 79 -3.97 -9.66 -16.05
C LYS A 79 -3.51 -10.27 -14.74
N TRP A 80 -4.24 -11.30 -14.29
CA TRP A 80 -3.88 -12.11 -13.12
C TRP A 80 -3.88 -13.58 -13.50
N SER A 81 -2.77 -14.28 -13.29
CA SER A 81 -2.72 -15.73 -13.33
C SER A 81 -2.91 -16.26 -11.91
N TYR A 82 -4.08 -16.81 -11.61
CA TYR A 82 -4.46 -17.24 -10.28
C TYR A 82 -5.21 -18.58 -10.30
N GLY A 83 -4.83 -19.50 -9.40
CA GLY A 83 -5.51 -20.81 -9.29
C GLY A 83 -5.45 -21.65 -10.58
N GLY A 84 -4.38 -21.50 -11.37
CA GLY A 84 -4.21 -22.19 -12.65
C GLY A 84 -5.01 -21.61 -13.82
N ARG A 85 -5.60 -20.42 -13.67
CA ARG A 85 -6.34 -19.72 -14.73
C ARG A 85 -5.84 -18.29 -14.91
N GLU A 86 -5.91 -17.80 -16.14
CA GLU A 86 -5.70 -16.38 -16.43
C GLU A 86 -7.02 -15.62 -16.35
N HIS A 87 -6.97 -14.45 -15.71
CA HIS A 87 -8.07 -13.51 -15.58
C HIS A 87 -7.65 -12.17 -16.19
N VAL A 88 -8.29 -11.78 -17.28
CA VAL A 88 -8.08 -10.48 -17.91
C VAL A 88 -9.14 -9.49 -17.40
N GLY A 89 -8.68 -8.39 -16.80
CA GLY A 89 -9.52 -7.36 -16.18
C GLY A 89 -10.03 -7.74 -14.78
N LEU A 90 -10.21 -6.73 -13.93
CA LEU A 90 -10.56 -6.91 -12.51
C LEU A 90 -11.88 -7.69 -12.32
N THR A 91 -12.88 -7.47 -13.19
CA THR A 91 -14.17 -8.16 -13.10
C THR A 91 -14.01 -9.68 -13.19
N SER A 92 -13.17 -10.17 -14.11
CA SER A 92 -12.86 -11.60 -14.24
C SER A 92 -12.11 -12.11 -13.02
N TYR A 93 -11.12 -11.35 -12.54
CA TYR A 93 -10.31 -11.76 -11.38
C TYR A 93 -11.12 -11.83 -10.09
N ARG A 94 -12.07 -10.90 -9.89
CA ARG A 94 -12.95 -10.86 -8.70
C ARG A 94 -13.82 -12.10 -8.51
N ALA A 95 -14.07 -12.86 -9.56
CA ALA A 95 -14.76 -14.14 -9.45
C ALA A 95 -13.92 -15.19 -8.68
N ALA A 96 -12.59 -15.06 -8.70
CA ALA A 96 -11.66 -15.95 -8.02
C ALA A 96 -11.05 -15.35 -6.74
N ALA A 97 -10.81 -14.04 -6.69
CA ALA A 97 -10.28 -13.31 -5.53
C ALA A 97 -11.19 -12.14 -5.16
N LYS A 98 -11.92 -12.26 -4.04
CA LYS A 98 -12.96 -11.30 -3.67
C LYS A 98 -12.38 -9.96 -3.21
N ASP A 99 -13.14 -8.91 -3.47
CA ASP A 99 -12.93 -7.55 -2.93
C ASP A 99 -11.62 -6.85 -3.34
N GLU A 100 -10.91 -7.38 -4.35
CA GLU A 100 -9.73 -6.73 -4.92
C GLU A 100 -10.11 -5.40 -5.60
N LEU A 101 -9.22 -4.41 -5.56
CA LEU A 101 -9.47 -3.07 -6.10
C LEU A 101 -8.52 -2.79 -7.28
N PHE A 102 -9.03 -2.14 -8.33
CA PHE A 102 -8.21 -1.60 -9.41
C PHE A 102 -8.57 -0.13 -9.62
N ILE A 103 -7.79 0.76 -9.03
CA ILE A 103 -8.04 2.20 -9.03
C ILE A 103 -6.73 2.93 -8.76
N GLU A 104 -6.57 4.14 -9.30
CA GLU A 104 -5.42 4.96 -9.00
C GLU A 104 -5.30 5.21 -7.48
N PRO A 105 -4.17 4.86 -6.84
CA PRO A 105 -4.04 4.95 -5.39
C PRO A 105 -3.85 6.39 -4.90
N LYS A 106 -3.58 7.35 -5.80
CA LYS A 106 -3.32 8.76 -5.48
C LYS A 106 -2.28 8.89 -4.38
N LEU A 107 -1.05 8.47 -4.67
CA LEU A 107 0.08 8.58 -3.74
C LEU A 107 0.98 9.75 -4.15
N ASP A 108 1.70 10.32 -3.18
CA ASP A 108 2.80 11.24 -3.45
C ASP A 108 4.12 10.52 -3.74
N TRP A 109 5.18 11.29 -3.97
CA TRP A 109 6.52 10.77 -4.28
C TRP A 109 7.18 9.98 -3.13
N LEU A 110 6.66 10.09 -1.90
CA LEU A 110 7.05 9.27 -0.75
C LEU A 110 6.11 8.09 -0.54
N LEU A 111 5.24 7.78 -1.52
CA LEU A 111 4.23 6.73 -1.48
C LEU A 111 3.12 6.97 -0.44
N ARG A 112 3.01 8.21 0.09
CA ARG A 112 1.98 8.56 1.07
C ARG A 112 0.65 8.76 0.33
N PRO A 113 -0.47 8.26 0.86
CA PRO A 113 -1.78 8.59 0.30
C PRO A 113 -1.95 10.11 0.21
N LEU A 114 -2.68 10.59 -0.79
CA LEU A 114 -3.13 11.97 -0.91
C LEU A 114 -4.62 12.05 -0.54
N ALA A 115 -5.09 13.25 -0.21
CA ALA A 115 -6.49 13.51 0.10
C ALA A 115 -7.40 12.96 -1.01
N GLY A 116 -8.41 12.18 -0.62
CA GLY A 116 -9.34 11.53 -1.55
C GLY A 116 -8.82 10.22 -2.18
N SER A 117 -7.66 9.72 -1.75
CA SER A 117 -7.22 8.35 -2.05
C SER A 117 -8.21 7.32 -1.51
N GLN A 118 -8.45 6.26 -2.29
CA GLN A 118 -9.27 5.12 -1.86
C GLN A 118 -8.53 4.19 -0.87
N ALA A 119 -7.24 4.43 -0.63
CA ALA A 119 -6.48 3.69 0.37
C ALA A 119 -6.84 4.12 1.81
N ILE A 120 -7.37 5.33 2.01
CA ILE A 120 -7.55 5.94 3.33
C ILE A 120 -8.74 5.35 4.08
N GLY A 121 -8.50 4.70 5.22
CA GLY A 121 -9.50 4.16 6.14
C GLY A 121 -10.39 3.11 5.50
N ARG A 122 -9.82 2.29 4.61
CA ARG A 122 -10.55 1.27 3.83
C ARG A 122 -9.97 -0.11 3.94
N GLY A 123 -8.82 -0.31 4.57
CA GLY A 123 -8.22 -1.62 4.75
C GLY A 123 -9.06 -2.53 5.64
N LEU A 124 -8.99 -3.83 5.38
CA LEU A 124 -9.53 -4.86 6.25
C LEU A 124 -8.73 -4.92 7.56
N ARG A 125 -9.38 -5.28 8.66
CA ARG A 125 -8.65 -5.57 9.90
C ARG A 125 -7.83 -6.83 9.70
N VAL A 126 -6.58 -6.77 10.09
CA VAL A 126 -5.67 -7.92 10.11
C VAL A 126 -5.37 -8.33 11.56
N PRO A 127 -4.98 -9.59 11.83
CA PRO A 127 -4.80 -10.08 13.20
C PRO A 127 -3.68 -9.37 13.98
N ASP A 128 -2.60 -8.98 13.31
CA ASP A 128 -1.46 -8.28 13.92
C ASP A 128 -0.94 -7.19 12.96
N PRO A 129 -1.57 -6.00 12.94
CA PRO A 129 -1.15 -4.91 12.07
C PRO A 129 0.12 -4.20 12.59
N GLY A 130 0.63 -4.54 13.78
CA GLY A 130 1.56 -3.71 14.53
C GLY A 130 0.91 -2.44 15.11
N SER A 131 1.73 -1.58 15.73
CA SER A 131 1.28 -0.32 16.34
C SER A 131 1.62 0.92 15.52
N GLN A 132 2.42 0.76 14.46
CA GLN A 132 2.95 1.86 13.66
C GLN A 132 2.99 1.48 12.17
N ASP A 133 2.95 2.50 11.32
CA ASP A 133 3.20 2.35 9.88
C ASP A 133 4.71 2.27 9.55
N ALA A 134 5.05 2.19 8.26
CA ALA A 134 6.43 2.03 7.80
C ALA A 134 7.37 3.20 8.17
N PHE A 135 6.84 4.37 8.56
CA PHE A 135 7.61 5.54 8.99
C PHE A 135 7.40 5.88 10.47
N GLY A 136 6.86 4.94 11.25
CA GLY A 136 6.68 5.07 12.70
C GLY A 136 5.47 5.91 13.09
N ALA A 137 4.56 6.27 12.17
CA ALA A 137 3.33 6.95 12.53
C ALA A 137 2.39 5.96 13.22
N PRO A 138 1.70 6.33 14.31
CA PRO A 138 0.85 5.40 15.05
C PRO A 138 -0.35 4.96 14.21
N LEU A 139 -0.69 3.67 14.27
CA LEU A 139 -1.95 3.16 13.74
C LEU A 139 -3.07 3.40 14.76
N LEU A 140 -4.16 4.04 14.34
CA LEU A 140 -5.25 4.43 15.23
C LEU A 140 -6.13 3.24 15.64
N PRO A 141 -6.20 2.89 16.95
CA PRO A 141 -7.03 1.79 17.41
C PRO A 141 -8.50 2.00 17.08
N GLY A 142 -9.18 0.94 16.63
CA GLY A 142 -10.63 0.93 16.41
C GLY A 142 -11.10 1.53 15.08
N LYS A 143 -10.22 2.15 14.29
CA LYS A 143 -10.49 2.56 12.89
C LYS A 143 -10.04 1.46 11.92
N PRO A 144 -10.67 1.30 10.74
CA PRO A 144 -10.10 0.51 9.67
C PRO A 144 -8.72 1.07 9.30
N PRO A 145 -7.69 0.23 9.10
CA PRO A 145 -6.38 0.68 8.65
C PRO A 145 -6.47 1.28 7.24
N ASP A 146 -5.41 1.97 6.83
CA ASP A 146 -5.24 2.32 5.42
C ASP A 146 -4.75 1.11 4.62
N ILE A 147 -4.99 1.10 3.31
CA ILE A 147 -4.38 0.14 2.39
C ILE A 147 -2.97 0.63 2.06
N GLY A 148 -1.99 -0.25 2.12
CA GLY A 148 -0.58 0.09 1.91
C GLY A 148 0.17 0.46 3.19
N ALA A 149 1.44 0.84 2.98
CA ALA A 149 2.45 0.91 4.04
C ALA A 149 2.45 2.17 4.89
N ILE A 150 1.79 3.24 4.43
CA ILE A 150 1.87 4.55 5.08
C ILE A 150 0.48 5.04 5.41
N HIS A 151 0.29 5.42 6.67
CA HIS A 151 -0.96 5.97 7.15
C HIS A 151 -1.12 7.42 6.71
N TRP A 152 -2.33 7.79 6.30
CA TRP A 152 -2.75 9.17 6.10
C TRP A 152 -3.01 9.85 7.44
N PRO A 153 -2.20 10.86 7.83
CA PRO A 153 -2.40 11.56 9.09
C PRO A 153 -3.72 12.35 9.03
N THR A 154 -4.59 12.10 9.99
CA THR A 154 -5.88 12.79 10.10
C THR A 154 -5.77 14.17 10.75
N SER A 155 -4.59 14.52 11.28
CA SER A 155 -4.30 15.86 11.85
C SER A 155 -2.86 16.31 11.65
N VAL A 156 -2.65 17.65 11.67
CA VAL A 156 -1.31 18.26 11.63
C VAL A 156 -0.47 17.81 12.83
N ALA A 157 -1.06 17.69 14.01
CA ALA A 157 -0.38 17.22 15.23
C ALA A 157 0.15 15.78 15.07
N GLU A 158 -0.63 14.91 14.42
CA GLU A 158 -0.25 13.54 14.07
C GLU A 158 0.86 13.51 13.01
N ALA A 159 0.78 14.39 11.99
CA ALA A 159 1.82 14.54 10.96
C ALA A 159 3.14 15.12 11.50
N THR A 160 3.10 15.94 12.55
CA THR A 160 4.30 16.57 13.14
C THR A 160 4.94 15.77 14.28
N ARG A 161 4.27 14.74 14.82
CA ARG A 161 4.75 14.00 16.01
C ARG A 161 6.11 13.29 15.80
N ASN A 162 6.43 12.93 14.55
CA ASN A 162 7.71 12.29 14.18
C ASN A 162 8.76 13.27 13.62
N ARG A 163 8.44 14.57 13.53
CA ARG A 163 9.45 15.59 13.30
C ARG A 163 9.89 16.08 14.67
N SER A 164 11.05 15.65 15.15
CA SER A 164 11.69 16.26 16.33
C SER A 164 11.52 17.78 16.26
N PRO A 165 11.01 18.46 17.31
CA PRO A 165 10.90 19.90 17.33
C PRO A 165 12.30 20.50 17.54
N GLY A 166 13.12 20.45 16.50
CA GLY A 166 14.40 21.15 16.43
C GLY A 166 14.26 22.60 15.96
N VAL A 167 13.03 23.10 15.79
CA VAL A 167 12.79 24.52 15.50
C VAL A 167 12.24 25.15 16.78
N SER A 168 13.15 25.79 17.52
CA SER A 168 12.76 26.76 18.54
C SER A 168 11.75 27.73 17.92
N SER A 169 10.64 27.93 18.61
CA SER A 169 9.69 29.00 18.30
C SER A 169 10.41 30.35 18.44
N VAL A 170 11.07 30.81 17.38
CA VAL A 170 11.56 32.18 17.34
C VAL A 170 10.32 33.05 17.22
N THR A 171 9.93 33.66 18.33
CA THR A 171 8.90 34.69 18.32
C THR A 171 9.44 35.83 17.46
N PHE A 172 8.92 35.98 16.24
CA PHE A 172 9.28 37.09 15.37
C PHE A 172 8.61 38.35 15.94
N ARG A 173 9.28 39.02 16.88
CA ARG A 173 8.94 40.40 17.23
C ARG A 173 9.41 41.27 16.07
N ALA A 174 8.49 41.68 15.21
CA ALA A 174 8.73 42.79 14.31
C ALA A 174 9.00 44.04 15.16
N GLN A 175 10.26 44.52 15.17
CA GLN A 175 10.53 45.89 15.58
C GLN A 175 10.03 46.81 14.46
N SER A 176 9.07 47.67 14.79
CA SER A 176 8.62 48.73 13.88
C SER A 176 9.83 49.57 13.44
N PRO A 177 10.08 49.76 12.14
CA PRO A 177 11.14 50.65 11.71
C PRO A 177 10.76 52.09 12.09
N ASN A 178 11.64 52.77 12.82
CA ASN A 178 11.56 54.21 13.05
C ASN A 178 11.83 54.94 11.72
N LEU A 179 10.83 54.98 10.84
CA LEU A 179 10.85 55.83 9.65
C LEU A 179 10.51 57.26 10.10
N ARG A 180 11.55 58.08 10.29
CA ARG A 180 11.37 59.54 10.32
C ARG A 180 11.25 60.02 8.87
N PHE A 181 10.09 60.54 8.51
CA PHE A 181 9.96 61.35 7.30
C PHE A 181 10.59 62.72 7.60
N ALA A 182 11.59 63.10 6.82
CA ALA A 182 12.14 64.46 6.81
C ALA A 182 11.11 65.43 6.18
N PRO A 183 11.07 66.71 6.61
CA PRO A 183 10.07 67.69 6.18
C PRO A 183 10.20 68.09 4.70
#